data_AF-A0A1R4J7D3-F1
#
_entry.id   AF-A0A1R4J7D3-F1
#
_cell.length_a   1.000
_cell.length_b   1.000
_cell.length_c   1.000
_cell.angle_alpha   90.00
_cell.angle_beta   90.00
_cell.angle_gamma   90.00
#
_symmetry.space_group_name_H-M   'P 1'
#
loop_
_entity.id
_entity.type
_entity.pdbx_description
1 polymer ?
#
loop_
_entity_poly.entity_id
_entity_poly.type
_entity_poly.pdbx_seq_one_letter_code
_entity_poly.pdbx_strand_id
1 'polypeptide(L)'
;MFVTLTLPSYGPVIPGVGTPAEPSTYNYRRAALDALMFPRLVDQFWKALRRCAGYNVQYFSAVGPQKRLAPHLHAAIRGAIPRATLRQVAKAVHLQVWWPSINHVVYGATVPVWTGAGYADPTTGELLPTWEKALDALEEPSAKPMHVMRFGSQIDAQGIVAPSPDADRAVRYLTKYLTKSVAETCGDELTAAQTAHIDRLHRELRYLPCSERCANWLRYGVQPKGAGPGLVPGHCSHKAHDREVLGLGGRRVLVSRKWSGKTLQQHRADRQTVVQAVLEEAGFTTPEIDRLAAEVKSCCVVYRVIRSFGLVRR
;
A
#
# COMPACT_ATOMS: atom_id res chain seq x y z
N MET A 1 -23.08 -5.18 -3.04
CA MET A 1 -22.95 -3.98 -2.16
C MET A 1 -21.66 -3.24 -2.48
N PHE A 2 -21.60 -1.95 -2.16
CA PHE A 2 -20.40 -1.13 -2.27
C PHE A 2 -20.06 -0.48 -0.93
N VAL A 3 -18.81 -0.60 -0.48
CA VAL A 3 -18.37 -0.11 0.84
C VAL A 3 -17.15 0.77 0.67
N THR A 4 -17.17 1.90 1.38
CA THR A 4 -16.00 2.78 1.54
C THR A 4 -15.57 2.82 3.00
N LEU A 5 -14.31 2.48 3.28
CA LEU A 5 -13.71 2.57 4.61
C LEU A 5 -12.60 3.60 4.62
N THR A 6 -12.60 4.47 5.62
CA THR A 6 -11.66 5.58 5.73
C THR A 6 -10.83 5.48 7.00
N LEU A 7 -9.69 6.18 7.01
CA LEU A 7 -8.88 6.38 8.21
C LEU A 7 -9.38 7.57 9.04
N PRO A 8 -9.02 7.64 10.34
CA PRO A 8 -9.34 8.80 11.17
C PRO A 8 -8.73 10.10 10.62
N SER A 9 -9.11 11.20 11.24
CA SER A 9 -8.48 12.50 11.00
C SER A 9 -7.14 12.58 11.75
N TYR A 10 -6.19 13.32 11.18
CA TYR A 10 -4.89 13.65 11.81
C TYR A 10 -4.77 15.14 12.15
N GLY A 11 -5.85 15.90 11.95
CA GLY A 11 -5.94 17.34 12.15
C GLY A 11 -6.95 17.95 11.17
N PRO A 12 -7.41 19.20 11.40
CA PRO A 12 -8.32 19.88 10.48
C PRO A 12 -7.70 20.05 9.09
N VAL A 13 -8.52 19.88 8.04
CA VAL A 13 -8.12 20.08 6.64
C VAL A 13 -9.02 21.12 5.98
N ILE A 14 -8.46 21.87 5.04
CA ILE A 14 -9.19 22.88 4.26
C ILE A 14 -10.20 22.16 3.35
N PRO A 15 -11.51 22.44 3.47
CA PRO A 15 -12.54 21.82 2.64
C PRO A 15 -12.27 22.01 1.15
N GLY A 16 -12.52 20.98 0.34
CA GLY A 16 -12.30 21.02 -1.11
C GLY A 16 -10.83 20.89 -1.56
N VAL A 17 -9.88 21.42 -0.78
CA VAL A 17 -8.44 21.38 -1.07
C VAL A 17 -7.78 20.10 -0.52
N GLY A 18 -8.08 19.77 0.74
CA GLY A 18 -7.55 18.59 1.42
C GLY A 18 -6.18 18.76 2.09
N THR A 19 -5.55 19.93 2.02
CA THR A 19 -4.36 20.26 2.81
C THR A 19 -4.73 20.55 4.26
N PRO A 20 -3.82 20.36 5.23
CA PRO A 20 -4.05 20.74 6.62
C PRO A 20 -4.33 22.24 6.75
N ALA A 21 -5.28 22.61 7.61
CA ALA A 21 -5.56 24.00 7.92
C ALA A 21 -4.38 24.64 8.69
N GLU A 22 -3.76 23.86 9.57
CA GLU A 22 -2.53 24.23 10.29
C GLU A 22 -1.51 23.09 10.16
N PRO A 23 -0.56 23.17 9.21
CA PRO A 23 0.43 22.12 8.98
C PRO A 23 1.33 21.81 10.18
N SER A 24 1.57 22.78 11.07
CA SER A 24 2.44 22.56 12.24
C SER A 24 1.82 21.64 13.30
N THR A 25 0.49 21.59 13.39
CA THR A 25 -0.24 20.76 14.37
C THR A 25 -0.81 19.47 13.78
N TYR A 26 -0.78 19.32 12.45
CA TYR A 26 -1.21 18.10 11.78
C TYR A 26 -0.29 16.92 12.13
N ASN A 27 -0.87 15.80 12.53
CA ASN A 27 -0.12 14.63 12.96
C ASN A 27 0.39 13.80 11.77
N TYR A 28 1.39 14.33 11.07
CA TYR A 28 2.01 13.69 9.90
C TYR A 28 2.65 12.35 10.23
N ARG A 29 3.27 12.21 11.41
CA ARG A 29 3.91 10.97 11.83
C ARG A 29 2.88 9.84 11.92
N ARG A 30 1.76 10.11 12.57
CA ARG A 30 0.62 9.17 12.64
C ARG A 30 0.06 8.87 11.26
N ALA A 31 -0.15 9.90 10.43
CA ALA A 31 -0.67 9.76 9.08
C ALA A 31 0.21 8.84 8.21
N ALA A 32 1.53 8.99 8.30
CA ALA A 32 2.51 8.18 7.58
C ALA A 32 2.53 6.73 8.09
N LEU A 33 2.54 6.51 9.41
CA LEU A 33 2.46 5.17 10.01
C LEU A 33 1.18 4.44 9.62
N ASP A 34 0.03 5.12 9.73
CA ASP A 34 -1.26 4.57 9.34
C ASP A 34 -1.28 4.26 7.83
N ALA A 35 -0.65 5.08 6.98
CA ALA A 35 -0.53 4.78 5.56
C ALA A 35 0.29 3.50 5.28
N LEU A 36 1.45 3.35 5.92
CA LEU A 36 2.31 2.16 5.81
C LEU A 36 1.59 0.88 6.28
N MET A 37 0.79 0.99 7.35
CA MET A 37 0.12 -0.14 7.99
C MET A 37 -1.28 -0.42 7.43
N PHE A 38 -1.83 0.46 6.58
CA PHE A 38 -3.20 0.37 6.09
C PHE A 38 -3.56 -0.98 5.45
N PRO A 39 -2.71 -1.60 4.59
CA PRO A 39 -3.03 -2.90 4.01
C PRO A 39 -3.26 -3.98 5.08
N ARG A 40 -2.51 -3.94 6.18
CA ARG A 40 -2.67 -4.88 7.29
C ARG A 40 -3.99 -4.67 8.03
N LEU A 41 -4.46 -3.42 8.17
CA LEU A 41 -5.77 -3.13 8.76
C LEU A 41 -6.90 -3.65 7.85
N VAL A 42 -6.78 -3.45 6.53
CA VAL A 42 -7.74 -3.96 5.54
C VAL A 42 -7.81 -5.49 5.58
N ASP A 43 -6.68 -6.18 5.74
CA ASP A 43 -6.67 -7.63 5.91
C ASP A 43 -7.43 -8.07 7.17
N GLN A 44 -7.27 -7.36 8.29
CA GLN A 44 -8.03 -7.63 9.51
C GLN A 44 -9.54 -7.40 9.31
N PHE A 45 -9.92 -6.38 8.54
CA PHE A 45 -11.32 -6.14 8.17
C PHE A 45 -11.91 -7.34 7.43
N TRP A 46 -11.23 -7.83 6.39
CA TRP A 46 -11.73 -8.98 5.63
C TRP A 46 -11.80 -10.26 6.47
N LYS A 47 -10.83 -10.49 7.37
CA LYS A 47 -10.87 -11.63 8.30
C LYS A 47 -12.07 -11.55 9.24
N ALA A 48 -12.29 -10.38 9.86
CA ALA A 48 -13.40 -10.17 10.77
C ALA A 48 -14.76 -10.25 10.06
N LEU A 49 -14.88 -9.60 8.90
CA LEU A 49 -16.11 -9.60 8.12
C LEU A 49 -16.52 -11.01 7.71
N ARG A 50 -15.58 -11.87 7.29
CA ARG A 50 -15.87 -13.28 6.98
C ARG A 50 -16.40 -14.06 8.17
N ARG A 51 -15.84 -13.84 9.36
CA ARG A 51 -16.33 -14.46 10.60
C ARG A 51 -17.74 -14.00 10.93
N CYS A 52 -18.02 -12.71 10.86
CA CYS A 52 -19.33 -12.16 11.17
C CYS A 52 -20.39 -12.47 10.11
N ALA A 53 -20.00 -12.57 8.84
CA ALA A 53 -20.92 -12.88 7.74
C ALA A 53 -21.24 -14.39 7.64
N GLY A 54 -20.39 -15.26 8.21
CA GLY A 54 -20.56 -16.71 8.15
C GLY A 54 -20.20 -17.34 6.79
N TYR A 55 -19.58 -16.58 5.88
CA TYR A 55 -19.16 -17.11 4.58
C TYR A 55 -17.86 -16.47 4.07
N ASN A 56 -17.27 -17.11 3.07
CA ASN A 56 -16.09 -16.60 2.38
C ASN A 56 -16.45 -15.38 1.51
N VAL A 57 -16.51 -14.21 2.13
CA VAL A 57 -16.81 -12.93 1.48
C VAL A 57 -15.93 -12.72 0.26
N GLN A 58 -16.60 -12.57 -0.89
CA GLN A 58 -15.98 -12.29 -2.18
C GLN A 58 -16.09 -10.79 -2.44
N TYR A 59 -14.97 -10.20 -2.85
CA TYR A 59 -14.87 -8.78 -3.13
C TYR A 59 -13.92 -8.47 -4.27
N PHE A 60 -14.15 -7.32 -4.88
CA PHE A 60 -13.18 -6.56 -5.67
C PHE A 60 -13.02 -5.21 -4.98
N SER A 61 -11.79 -4.81 -4.68
CA SER A 61 -11.54 -3.56 -3.97
C SER A 61 -10.32 -2.83 -4.48
N ALA A 62 -10.33 -1.52 -4.27
CA ALA A 62 -9.26 -0.61 -4.63
C ALA A 62 -8.92 0.27 -3.43
N VAL A 63 -7.63 0.54 -3.25
CA VAL A 63 -7.08 1.45 -2.26
C VAL A 63 -6.56 2.68 -3.00
N GLY A 64 -7.03 3.85 -2.57
CA GLY A 64 -6.53 5.14 -3.04
C GLY A 64 -6.34 6.11 -1.88
N PRO A 65 -5.53 7.16 -2.04
CA PRO A 65 -5.49 8.25 -1.07
C PRO A 65 -6.70 9.16 -1.24
N GLN A 66 -7.10 9.84 -0.18
CA GLN A 66 -8.02 10.97 -0.25
C GLN A 66 -7.23 12.25 -0.59
N LYS A 67 -7.90 13.38 -0.83
CA LYS A 67 -7.23 14.68 -1.02
C LYS A 67 -6.30 15.05 0.15
N ARG A 68 -6.59 14.55 1.36
CA ARG A 68 -5.75 14.66 2.57
C ARG A 68 -4.63 13.61 2.69
N LEU A 69 -4.33 12.91 1.60
CA LEU A 69 -3.32 11.86 1.46
C LEU A 69 -3.54 10.58 2.29
N ALA A 70 -4.48 10.58 3.24
CA ALA A 70 -4.85 9.39 4.00
C ALA A 70 -5.47 8.32 3.06
N PRO A 71 -5.00 7.05 3.11
CA PRO A 71 -5.60 6.01 2.30
C PRO A 71 -7.02 5.66 2.75
N HIS A 72 -7.80 5.17 1.80
CA HIS A 72 -9.13 4.64 2.00
C HIS A 72 -9.38 3.49 1.03
N LEU A 73 -10.31 2.62 1.42
CA LEU A 73 -10.69 1.44 0.66
C LEU A 73 -12.05 1.69 0.02
N HIS A 74 -12.19 1.32 -1.25
CA HIS A 74 -13.47 1.10 -1.91
C HIS A 74 -13.61 -0.37 -2.26
N ALA A 75 -14.75 -0.98 -2.00
CA ALA A 75 -14.96 -2.40 -2.24
C ALA A 75 -16.37 -2.71 -2.75
N ALA A 76 -16.44 -3.39 -3.89
CA ALA A 76 -17.63 -4.14 -4.26
C ALA A 76 -17.59 -5.50 -3.55
N ILE A 77 -18.64 -5.79 -2.79
CA ILE A 77 -18.80 -7.04 -2.02
C ILE A 77 -19.99 -7.81 -2.59
N ARG A 78 -19.78 -9.10 -2.87
CA ARG A 78 -20.84 -10.02 -3.32
C ARG A 78 -21.64 -10.54 -2.11
N GLY A 79 -22.95 -10.58 -2.29
CA GLY A 79 -23.91 -10.97 -1.26
C GLY A 79 -24.53 -9.78 -0.53
N ALA A 80 -25.41 -10.10 0.42
CA ALA A 80 -26.11 -9.14 1.25
C ALA A 80 -25.59 -9.26 2.69
N ILE A 81 -24.82 -8.27 3.15
CA ILE A 81 -24.38 -8.17 4.54
C ILE A 81 -25.09 -6.95 5.15
N PRO A 82 -25.77 -7.08 6.31
CA PRO A 82 -26.44 -5.94 6.93
C PRO A 82 -25.47 -4.77 7.16
N ARG A 83 -25.93 -3.54 6.87
CA ARG A 83 -25.12 -2.32 7.09
C ARG A 83 -24.69 -2.20 8.56
N ALA A 84 -25.54 -2.64 9.49
CA ALA A 84 -25.22 -2.68 10.92
C ALA A 84 -23.99 -3.58 11.19
N THR A 85 -23.94 -4.78 10.60
CA THR A 85 -22.80 -5.68 10.70
C THR A 85 -21.52 -5.06 10.14
N LEU A 86 -21.58 -4.43 8.95
CA LEU A 86 -20.43 -3.72 8.38
C LEU A 86 -19.89 -2.64 9.31
N ARG A 87 -20.78 -1.82 9.88
CA ARG A 87 -20.41 -0.75 10.82
C ARG A 87 -19.82 -1.30 12.12
N GLN A 88 -20.41 -2.36 12.67
CA GLN A 88 -19.89 -3.04 13.87
C GLN A 88 -18.50 -3.63 13.61
N VAL A 89 -18.31 -4.32 12.50
CA VAL A 89 -17.01 -4.91 12.12
C VAL A 89 -15.96 -3.81 11.97
N ALA A 90 -16.23 -2.77 11.19
CA ALA A 90 -15.28 -1.68 10.99
C ALA A 90 -14.95 -0.92 12.29
N LYS A 91 -15.93 -0.77 13.21
CA LYS A 91 -15.71 -0.17 14.54
C LYS A 91 -14.85 -1.07 15.45
N ALA A 92 -15.06 -2.38 15.41
CA ALA A 92 -14.37 -3.34 16.28
C ALA A 92 -12.95 -3.66 15.79
N VAL A 93 -12.74 -3.70 14.48
CA VAL A 93 -11.46 -4.04 13.86
C VAL A 93 -10.40 -3.00 14.24
N HIS A 94 -9.28 -3.53 14.71
CA HIS A 94 -8.08 -2.77 14.96
C HIS A 94 -6.87 -3.62 14.57
N LEU A 95 -5.78 -2.94 14.27
CA LEU A 95 -4.46 -3.55 14.05
C LEU A 95 -3.56 -3.13 15.19
N GLN A 96 -2.95 -4.11 15.85
CA GLN A 96 -1.83 -3.89 16.77
C GLN A 96 -0.55 -4.33 16.07
N VAL A 97 0.45 -3.46 16.03
CA VAL A 97 1.76 -3.75 15.45
C VAL A 97 2.75 -3.92 16.59
N TRP A 98 3.07 -5.19 16.87
CA TRP A 98 4.04 -5.60 17.88
C TRP A 98 5.43 -5.68 17.26
N TRP A 99 6.03 -4.52 17.08
CA TRP A 99 7.39 -4.33 16.59
C TRP A 99 8.22 -3.58 17.63
N PRO A 100 9.55 -3.52 17.49
CA PRO A 100 10.39 -2.69 18.35
C PRO A 100 9.94 -1.23 18.34
N SER A 101 10.17 -0.53 19.46
CA SER A 101 9.78 0.86 19.63
C SER A 101 10.50 1.77 18.62
N ILE A 102 9.75 2.71 18.06
CA ILE A 102 10.27 3.75 17.15
C ILE A 102 10.14 5.16 17.75
N ASN A 103 9.87 5.25 19.05
CA ASN A 103 9.60 6.53 19.72
C ASN A 103 10.87 7.36 19.93
N HIS A 104 12.03 6.72 19.95
CA HIS A 104 13.32 7.37 20.12
C HIS A 104 14.21 7.09 18.92
N VAL A 105 14.72 8.16 18.29
CA VAL A 105 15.74 8.03 17.23
C VAL A 105 17.09 7.86 17.90
N VAL A 106 17.72 6.70 17.71
CA VAL A 106 19.05 6.40 18.26
C VAL A 106 20.13 6.94 17.32
N TYR A 107 19.96 6.73 16.02
CA TYR A 107 20.95 7.09 15.01
C TYR A 107 20.41 8.20 14.09
N GLY A 108 20.99 9.40 14.24
CA GLY A 108 20.65 10.61 13.50
C GLY A 108 21.67 10.89 12.39
N ALA A 109 22.66 11.74 12.71
CA ALA A 109 23.76 12.09 11.81
C ALA A 109 24.80 10.97 11.71
N THR A 110 25.14 10.35 12.83
CA THR A 110 26.01 9.17 12.89
C THR A 110 25.15 7.92 12.73
N VAL A 111 25.52 7.03 11.80
CA VAL A 111 24.74 5.83 11.45
C VAL A 111 25.51 4.54 11.76
N PRO A 112 24.82 3.42 12.03
CA PRO A 112 25.46 2.13 12.27
C PRO A 112 26.33 1.67 11.09
N VAL A 113 27.44 1.01 11.41
CA VAL A 113 28.42 0.54 10.42
C VAL A 113 28.35 -0.98 10.27
N TRP A 114 28.51 -1.48 9.05
CA TRP A 114 28.54 -2.92 8.79
C TRP A 114 29.92 -3.49 9.12
N THR A 115 29.99 -4.51 9.98
CA THR A 115 31.25 -5.12 10.45
C THR A 115 31.55 -6.49 9.82
N GLY A 116 30.71 -6.97 8.91
CA GLY A 116 30.76 -8.35 8.40
C GLY A 116 29.94 -9.34 9.24
N ALA A 117 29.86 -9.14 10.56
CA ALA A 117 29.01 -9.92 11.46
C ALA A 117 27.61 -9.32 11.64
N GLY A 118 27.47 -8.01 11.45
CA GLY A 118 26.20 -7.28 11.55
C GLY A 118 26.44 -5.78 11.54
N TYR A 119 25.39 -5.01 11.82
CA TYR A 119 25.52 -3.58 12.09
C TYR A 119 25.97 -3.35 13.53
N ALA A 120 26.96 -2.47 13.70
CA ALA A 120 27.48 -2.05 14.99
C ALA A 120 27.33 -0.53 15.20
N ASP A 121 27.29 -0.14 16.47
CA ASP A 121 27.41 1.25 16.88
C ASP A 121 28.78 1.79 16.42
N PRO A 122 28.82 2.93 15.70
CA PRO A 122 30.06 3.48 15.17
C PRO A 122 31.02 4.03 16.23
N THR A 123 30.53 4.25 17.45
CA THR A 123 31.31 4.80 18.58
C THR A 123 31.80 3.70 19.50
N THR A 124 30.91 2.77 19.89
CA THR A 124 31.27 1.71 20.85
C THR A 124 31.78 0.43 20.17
N GLY A 125 31.46 0.23 18.89
CA GLY A 125 31.74 -1.02 18.17
C GLY A 125 30.81 -2.18 18.55
N GLU A 126 29.85 -1.96 19.45
CA GLU A 126 28.91 -2.99 19.88
C GLU A 126 27.89 -3.31 18.77
N LEU A 127 27.59 -4.59 18.57
CA LEU A 127 26.57 -5.01 17.61
C LEU A 127 25.18 -4.59 18.08
N LEU A 128 24.40 -4.02 17.16
CA LEU A 128 23.00 -3.71 17.40
C LEU A 128 22.21 -5.02 17.66
N PRO A 129 21.14 -5.00 18.47
CA PRO A 129 20.26 -6.16 18.62
C PRO A 129 19.67 -6.58 17.26
N THR A 130 19.60 -7.89 17.03
CA THR A 130 18.93 -8.46 15.85
C THR A 130 17.43 -8.22 15.93
N TRP A 131 16.73 -8.38 14.80
CA TRP A 131 15.28 -8.30 14.76
C TRP A 131 14.62 -9.25 15.76
N GLU A 132 15.07 -10.50 15.81
CA GLU A 132 14.56 -11.52 16.72
C GLU A 132 14.78 -11.11 18.19
N LYS A 133 16.01 -10.71 18.57
CA LYS A 133 16.29 -10.22 19.93
C LYS A 133 15.44 -9.01 20.32
N ALA A 134 15.17 -8.12 19.36
CA ALA A 134 14.33 -6.95 19.58
C ALA A 134 12.84 -7.31 19.72
N LEU A 135 12.39 -8.45 19.17
CA LEU A 135 11.06 -8.99 19.41
C LEU A 135 10.96 -9.72 20.74
N ASP A 136 12.00 -10.45 21.15
CA ASP A 136 12.05 -11.14 22.46
C ASP A 136 11.87 -10.12 23.60
N ALA A 137 12.43 -8.90 23.46
CA ALA A 137 12.23 -7.81 24.42
C ALA A 137 10.76 -7.33 24.53
N LEU A 138 9.87 -7.72 23.61
CA LEU A 138 8.43 -7.41 23.68
C LEU A 138 7.62 -8.44 24.47
N GLU A 139 8.25 -9.52 24.96
CA GLU A 139 7.58 -10.51 25.83
C GLU A 139 7.35 -9.98 27.26
N GLU A 140 7.98 -8.87 27.61
CA GLU A 140 7.78 -8.17 28.88
C GLU A 140 6.29 -7.84 29.13
N PRO A 141 5.71 -8.14 30.31
CA PRO A 141 4.29 -7.93 30.56
C PRO A 141 3.79 -6.49 30.37
N SER A 142 4.68 -5.51 30.53
CA SER A 142 4.37 -4.09 30.32
C SER A 142 4.55 -3.59 28.89
N ALA A 143 4.99 -4.46 27.97
CA ALA A 143 5.23 -4.11 26.58
C ALA A 143 3.93 -3.58 25.94
N LYS A 144 4.08 -2.52 25.14
CA LYS A 144 2.98 -1.91 24.40
C LYS A 144 3.23 -2.11 22.91
N PRO A 145 2.19 -2.29 22.10
CA PRO A 145 2.36 -2.32 20.65
C PRO A 145 2.97 -1.00 20.18
N MET A 146 3.94 -1.08 19.27
CA MET A 146 4.56 0.08 18.61
C MET A 146 3.51 1.01 18.01
N HIS A 147 2.44 0.43 17.46
CA HIS A 147 1.37 1.19 16.82
C HIS A 147 0.03 0.46 16.91
N VAL A 148 -1.04 1.22 17.19
CA VAL A 148 -2.42 0.73 17.18
C VAL A 148 -3.23 1.56 16.21
N MET A 149 -3.87 0.90 15.26
CA MET A 149 -4.59 1.54 14.15
C MET A 149 -6.03 1.04 14.06
N ARG A 150 -6.95 1.96 13.73
CA ARG A 150 -8.40 1.71 13.57
C ARG A 150 -8.92 2.45 12.34
N PHE A 151 -10.08 2.04 11.84
CA PHE A 151 -10.81 2.85 10.86
C PHE A 151 -11.39 4.12 11.53
N GLY A 152 -11.63 5.14 10.72
CA GLY A 152 -12.39 6.32 11.13
C GLY A 152 -13.87 6.00 11.32
N SER A 153 -14.61 6.98 11.86
CA SER A 153 -16.06 6.86 12.08
C SER A 153 -16.87 6.85 10.76
N GLN A 154 -16.30 7.37 9.67
CA GLN A 154 -16.96 7.45 8.38
C GLN A 154 -16.87 6.13 7.62
N ILE A 155 -18.03 5.48 7.50
CA ILE A 155 -18.24 4.26 6.72
C ILE A 155 -19.45 4.50 5.81
N ASP A 156 -19.22 4.43 4.51
CA ASP A 156 -20.30 4.45 3.52
C ASP A 156 -20.56 3.02 3.03
N ALA A 157 -21.83 2.61 3.02
CA ALA A 157 -22.26 1.26 2.67
C ALA A 157 -23.56 1.30 1.86
N GLN A 158 -23.42 1.05 0.56
CA GLN A 158 -24.49 1.15 -0.42
C GLN A 158 -24.92 -0.25 -0.87
N GLY A 159 -26.23 -0.49 -0.88
CA GLY A 159 -26.81 -1.65 -1.53
C GLY A 159 -26.86 -1.35 -3.03
N ILE A 160 -26.33 -2.25 -3.85
CA ILE A 160 -26.36 -2.12 -5.31
C ILE A 160 -26.85 -3.46 -5.84
N VAL A 161 -27.91 -3.40 -6.64
CA VAL A 161 -28.46 -4.52 -7.41
C VAL A 161 -28.07 -4.30 -8.86
N ALA A 162 -27.47 -5.31 -9.49
CA ALA A 162 -27.06 -5.27 -10.89
C ALA A 162 -28.06 -6.07 -11.76
N PRO A 163 -28.28 -5.68 -13.03
CA PRO A 163 -27.72 -4.49 -13.70
C PRO A 163 -28.39 -3.18 -13.26
N SER A 164 -27.62 -2.10 -13.11
CA SER A 164 -28.14 -0.75 -12.81
C SER A 164 -27.09 0.34 -13.08
N PRO A 165 -27.49 1.62 -13.28
CA PRO A 165 -26.54 2.73 -13.41
C PRO A 165 -25.58 2.88 -12.21
N ASP A 166 -26.05 2.50 -11.02
CA ASP A 166 -25.25 2.49 -9.80
C ASP A 166 -24.18 1.40 -9.82
N ALA A 167 -24.49 0.22 -10.35
CA ALA A 167 -23.52 -0.83 -10.57
C ALA A 167 -22.43 -0.38 -11.56
N ASP A 168 -22.81 0.26 -12.67
CA ASP A 168 -21.85 0.76 -13.66
C ASP A 168 -20.94 1.85 -13.08
N ARG A 169 -21.52 2.76 -12.27
CA ARG A 169 -20.76 3.79 -11.56
C ARG A 169 -19.78 3.18 -10.55
N ALA A 170 -20.20 2.17 -9.79
CA ALA A 170 -19.34 1.46 -8.86
C ALA A 170 -18.18 0.74 -9.57
N VAL A 171 -18.44 0.11 -10.72
CA VAL A 171 -17.40 -0.52 -11.54
C VAL A 171 -16.41 0.54 -12.04
N ARG A 172 -16.88 1.64 -12.64
CA ARG A 172 -16.02 2.76 -13.08
C ARG A 172 -15.15 3.29 -11.93
N TYR A 173 -15.73 3.40 -10.74
CA TYR A 173 -15.02 3.91 -9.58
C TYR A 173 -13.90 2.95 -9.13
N LEU A 174 -14.14 1.63 -9.16
CA LEU A 174 -13.12 0.63 -8.81
C LEU A 174 -12.04 0.53 -9.89
N THR A 175 -12.41 0.58 -11.17
CA THR A 175 -11.46 0.47 -12.28
C THR A 175 -10.61 1.73 -12.44
N LYS A 176 -11.08 2.89 -11.99
CA LYS A 176 -10.30 4.15 -11.94
C LYS A 176 -8.93 3.97 -11.29
N TYR A 177 -8.81 3.14 -10.26
CA TYR A 177 -7.56 2.94 -9.52
C TYR A 177 -6.62 1.91 -10.14
N LEU A 178 -7.01 1.28 -11.27
CA LEU A 178 -6.11 0.45 -12.05
C LEU A 178 -4.99 1.29 -12.69
N THR A 179 -5.31 2.50 -13.13
CA THR A 179 -4.39 3.38 -13.86
C THR A 179 -3.98 4.60 -13.07
N LYS A 180 -4.85 5.15 -12.20
CA LYS A 180 -4.58 6.39 -11.47
C LYS A 180 -3.43 6.24 -10.47
N SER A 181 -2.38 7.06 -10.54
CA SER A 181 -1.30 7.06 -9.55
C SER A 181 -1.77 7.61 -8.19
N VAL A 182 -1.03 7.32 -7.11
CA VAL A 182 -1.37 7.85 -5.77
C VAL A 182 -1.19 9.38 -5.78
N ALA A 183 -0.10 9.87 -6.40
CA ALA A 183 0.22 11.28 -6.53
C ALA A 183 -0.83 12.11 -7.31
N GLU A 184 -1.46 11.55 -8.35
CA GLU A 184 -2.52 12.21 -9.15
C GLU A 184 -3.83 12.50 -8.38
N THR A 185 -3.91 12.14 -7.10
CA THR A 185 -5.13 12.35 -6.32
C THR A 185 -5.40 13.83 -6.03
N CYS A 186 -4.35 14.65 -5.96
CA CYS A 186 -4.46 16.09 -5.69
C CYS A 186 -4.72 16.93 -6.95
N GLY A 187 -4.82 16.32 -8.14
CA GLY A 187 -4.94 16.98 -9.43
C GLY A 187 -3.65 16.89 -10.25
N ASP A 188 -3.71 17.32 -11.52
CA ASP A 188 -2.56 17.31 -12.43
C ASP A 188 -1.60 18.48 -12.13
N GLU A 189 -2.15 19.62 -11.68
CA GLU A 189 -1.39 20.78 -11.21
C GLU A 189 -1.52 20.91 -9.69
N LEU A 190 -0.39 20.72 -8.99
CA LEU A 190 -0.33 20.85 -7.54
C LEU A 190 -0.07 22.30 -7.14
N THR A 191 -0.93 22.84 -6.28
CA THR A 191 -0.65 24.12 -5.60
C THR A 191 0.56 23.99 -4.67
N ALA A 192 1.20 25.11 -4.32
CA ALA A 192 2.32 25.12 -3.38
C ALA A 192 1.96 24.47 -2.02
N ALA A 193 0.74 24.69 -1.54
CA ALA A 193 0.25 24.10 -0.30
C ALA A 193 0.10 22.56 -0.40
N GLN A 194 -0.37 22.04 -1.54
CA GLN A 194 -0.47 20.59 -1.77
C GLN A 194 0.91 19.95 -1.89
N THR A 195 1.83 20.58 -2.61
CA THR A 195 3.22 20.13 -2.71
C THR A 195 3.88 20.09 -1.33
N ALA A 196 3.75 21.14 -0.52
CA ALA A 196 4.27 21.17 0.85
C ALA A 196 3.63 20.09 1.74
N HIS A 197 2.34 19.83 1.59
CA HIS A 197 1.64 18.76 2.32
C HIS A 197 2.19 17.36 1.97
N ILE A 198 2.39 17.09 0.68
CA ILE A 198 2.98 15.85 0.18
C ILE A 198 4.40 15.69 0.71
N ASP A 199 5.23 16.73 0.59
CA ASP A 199 6.63 16.70 1.02
C ASP A 199 6.76 16.51 2.53
N ARG A 200 5.86 17.12 3.31
CA ARG A 200 5.84 16.97 4.76
C ARG A 200 5.47 15.55 5.19
N LEU A 201 4.52 14.90 4.52
CA LEU A 201 4.18 13.50 4.73
C LEU A 201 5.32 12.56 4.29
N HIS A 202 5.89 12.82 3.11
CA HIS A 202 7.02 12.05 2.57
C HIS A 202 8.24 12.08 3.48
N ARG A 203 8.51 13.23 4.12
CA ARG A 203 9.58 13.36 5.11
C ARG A 203 9.45 12.40 6.30
N GLU A 204 8.22 12.15 6.77
CA GLU A 204 7.97 11.12 7.80
C GLU A 204 8.17 9.71 7.23
N LEU A 205 7.56 9.45 6.06
CA LEU A 205 7.66 8.15 5.40
C LEU A 205 9.11 7.74 5.15
N ARG A 206 10.00 8.69 4.83
CA ARG A 206 11.43 8.43 4.60
C ARG A 206 12.07 7.63 5.74
N TYR A 207 11.72 7.90 6.99
CA TYR A 207 12.42 7.36 8.17
C TYR A 207 11.60 6.40 9.04
N LEU A 208 10.30 6.23 8.77
CA LEU A 208 9.47 5.25 9.47
C LEU A 208 9.68 3.85 8.87
N PRO A 209 9.70 2.76 9.67
CA PRO A 209 9.88 1.42 9.11
C PRO A 209 8.60 0.93 8.42
N CYS A 210 8.72 0.44 7.18
CA CYS A 210 7.59 -0.10 6.42
C CYS A 210 7.37 -1.61 6.62
N SER A 211 8.39 -2.35 7.07
CA SER A 211 8.40 -3.80 7.21
C SER A 211 9.51 -4.25 8.18
N GLU A 212 9.50 -5.52 8.59
CA GLU A 212 10.57 -6.14 9.40
C GLU A 212 11.97 -6.09 8.74
N ARG A 213 12.02 -5.92 7.42
CA ARG A 213 13.28 -5.87 6.63
C ARG A 213 13.70 -4.45 6.27
N CYS A 214 12.98 -3.43 6.76
CA CYS A 214 13.21 -2.05 6.35
C CYS A 214 14.53 -1.51 6.93
N ALA A 215 15.37 -0.90 6.08
CA ALA A 215 16.63 -0.27 6.49
C ALA A 215 16.48 0.77 7.62
N ASN A 216 15.28 1.35 7.75
CA ASN A 216 14.99 2.33 8.79
C ASN A 216 15.06 1.77 10.21
N TRP A 217 15.06 0.46 10.43
CA TRP A 217 15.30 -0.12 11.75
C TRP A 217 16.66 0.29 12.34
N LEU A 218 17.67 0.48 11.48
CA LEU A 218 18.98 0.98 11.90
C LEU A 218 18.90 2.36 12.55
N ARG A 219 17.92 3.20 12.19
CA ARG A 219 17.68 4.50 12.85
C ARG A 219 17.28 4.35 14.32
N TYR A 220 16.59 3.26 14.63
CA TYR A 220 16.02 2.96 15.94
C TYR A 220 16.86 1.95 16.72
N GLY A 221 18.09 1.67 16.27
CA GLY A 221 19.03 0.79 16.95
C GLY A 221 18.69 -0.69 16.88
N VAL A 222 17.97 -1.12 15.84
CA VAL A 222 17.66 -2.53 15.60
C VAL A 222 18.17 -2.94 14.22
N GLN A 223 18.78 -4.12 14.12
CA GLN A 223 19.11 -4.67 12.82
C GLN A 223 17.83 -5.18 12.13
N PRO A 224 17.54 -4.78 10.89
CA PRO A 224 16.41 -5.32 10.16
C PRO A 224 16.54 -6.84 9.97
N LYS A 225 15.41 -7.52 9.85
CA LYS A 225 15.41 -8.97 9.63
C LYS A 225 16.13 -9.33 8.33
N GLY A 226 17.14 -10.19 8.43
CA GLY A 226 18.00 -10.54 7.30
C GLY A 226 18.88 -9.37 6.84
N ALA A 227 19.40 -8.57 7.78
CA ALA A 227 20.31 -7.47 7.48
C ALA A 227 21.53 -7.95 6.68
N GLY A 228 21.92 -7.14 5.69
CA GLY A 228 23.15 -7.29 4.92
C GLY A 228 23.82 -5.92 4.74
N PRO A 229 25.01 -5.88 4.12
CA PRO A 229 25.72 -4.62 3.90
C PRO A 229 24.93 -3.64 3.02
N GLY A 230 25.20 -2.35 3.18
CA GLY A 230 24.68 -1.28 2.30
C GLY A 230 23.30 -0.72 2.67
N LEU A 231 22.66 -1.22 3.73
CA LEU A 231 21.45 -0.60 4.29
C LEU A 231 21.81 0.72 5.00
N VAL A 232 21.02 1.76 4.72
CA VAL A 232 21.18 3.10 5.30
C VAL A 232 19.80 3.64 5.74
N PRO A 233 19.67 4.19 6.96
CA PRO A 233 18.47 4.90 7.37
C PRO A 233 18.03 5.97 6.36
N GLY A 234 16.75 5.96 5.99
CA GLY A 234 16.19 6.92 5.02
C GLY A 234 16.28 6.50 3.56
N HIS A 235 16.88 5.34 3.26
CA HIS A 235 17.15 4.85 1.90
C HIS A 235 16.69 3.40 1.69
N CYS A 236 15.52 3.05 2.23
CA CYS A 236 14.94 1.73 1.99
C CYS A 236 14.43 1.62 0.54
N SER A 237 14.72 0.49 -0.12
CA SER A 237 14.35 0.20 -1.51
C SER A 237 12.86 -0.10 -1.75
N HIS A 238 12.06 -0.18 -0.68
CA HIS A 238 10.63 -0.46 -0.82
C HIS A 238 9.88 0.77 -1.31
N LYS A 239 9.03 0.58 -2.32
CA LYS A 239 8.22 1.66 -2.92
C LYS A 239 7.32 2.42 -1.95
N ALA A 240 7.04 1.87 -0.77
CA ALA A 240 6.31 2.58 0.28
C ALA A 240 6.96 3.91 0.68
N HIS A 241 8.28 4.07 0.49
CA HIS A 241 9.01 5.29 0.77
C HIS A 241 9.06 6.26 -0.43
N ASP A 242 8.54 5.87 -1.59
CA ASP A 242 8.54 6.73 -2.76
C ASP A 242 7.52 7.85 -2.59
N ARG A 243 7.91 9.06 -2.98
CA ARG A 243 7.04 10.24 -2.95
C ARG A 243 5.76 10.04 -3.75
N GLU A 244 5.82 9.25 -4.82
CA GLU A 244 4.68 8.98 -5.69
C GLU A 244 3.67 7.99 -5.09
N VAL A 245 4.08 7.24 -4.05
CA VAL A 245 3.33 6.09 -3.53
C VAL A 245 2.83 6.34 -2.09
N LEU A 246 3.45 7.27 -1.37
CA LEU A 246 2.97 7.81 -0.08
C LEU A 246 2.55 6.73 0.94
N GLY A 247 3.39 5.71 1.11
CA GLY A 247 3.16 4.61 2.06
C GLY A 247 2.41 3.40 1.48
N LEU A 248 1.80 3.52 0.30
CA LEU A 248 1.03 2.44 -0.35
C LEU A 248 1.90 1.55 -1.27
N GLY A 249 3.02 1.05 -0.76
CA GLY A 249 4.02 0.30 -1.55
C GLY A 249 3.56 -1.05 -2.13
N GLY A 250 2.40 -1.55 -1.71
CA GLY A 250 1.84 -2.83 -2.12
C GLY A 250 0.85 -2.75 -3.28
N ARG A 251 0.13 -3.85 -3.51
CA ARG A 251 -0.99 -3.88 -4.47
C ARG A 251 -2.12 -2.97 -3.99
N ARG A 252 -2.57 -2.07 -4.86
CA ARG A 252 -3.70 -1.16 -4.59
C ARG A 252 -5.05 -1.76 -4.97
N VAL A 253 -5.07 -2.65 -5.95
CA VAL A 253 -6.26 -3.43 -6.30
C VAL A 253 -6.19 -4.79 -5.61
N LEU A 254 -7.13 -5.03 -4.71
CA LEU A 254 -7.21 -6.23 -3.88
C LEU A 254 -8.48 -6.99 -4.27
N VAL A 255 -8.30 -8.18 -4.83
CA VAL A 255 -9.38 -9.03 -5.32
C VAL A 255 -9.38 -10.35 -4.56
N SER A 256 -10.53 -10.75 -4.06
CA SER A 256 -10.69 -12.07 -3.45
C SER A 256 -10.50 -13.17 -4.50
N ARG A 257 -9.84 -14.28 -4.13
CA ARG A 257 -9.49 -15.37 -5.07
C ARG A 257 -10.69 -15.94 -5.83
N LYS A 258 -11.87 -15.96 -5.19
CA LYS A 258 -13.10 -16.54 -5.75
C LYS A 258 -14.01 -15.51 -6.44
N TRP A 259 -13.54 -14.28 -6.67
CA TRP A 259 -14.35 -13.22 -7.28
C TRP A 259 -14.87 -13.60 -8.68
N SER A 260 -13.97 -14.06 -9.54
CA SER A 260 -14.27 -14.49 -10.91
C SER A 260 -14.82 -15.93 -10.99
N GLY A 261 -14.58 -16.74 -9.95
CA GLY A 261 -14.78 -18.19 -10.01
C GLY A 261 -13.78 -18.92 -10.93
N LYS A 262 -12.81 -18.22 -11.53
CA LYS A 262 -11.85 -18.77 -12.49
C LYS A 262 -10.60 -19.34 -11.82
N THR A 263 -10.01 -20.38 -12.43
CA THR A 263 -8.68 -20.90 -12.05
C THR A 263 -7.57 -19.95 -12.54
N LEU A 264 -6.35 -20.14 -12.05
CA LEU A 264 -5.17 -19.39 -12.53
C LEU A 264 -4.92 -19.60 -14.02
N GLN A 265 -5.17 -20.82 -14.53
CA GLN A 265 -5.03 -21.16 -15.94
C GLN A 265 -6.06 -20.41 -16.79
N GLN A 266 -7.33 -20.39 -16.37
CA GLN A 266 -8.39 -19.63 -17.05
C GLN A 266 -8.07 -18.12 -17.06
N HIS A 267 -7.56 -17.58 -15.95
CA HIS A 267 -7.09 -16.19 -15.93
C HIS A 267 -5.88 -15.94 -16.84
N ARG A 268 -5.01 -16.93 -17.06
CA ARG A 268 -3.90 -16.82 -18.02
C ARG A 268 -4.43 -16.80 -19.45
N ALA A 269 -5.39 -17.66 -19.77
CA ALA A 269 -6.07 -17.69 -21.06
C ALA A 269 -6.79 -16.35 -21.34
N ASP A 270 -7.56 -15.82 -20.39
CA ASP A 270 -8.22 -14.50 -20.53
C ASP A 270 -7.20 -13.39 -20.86
N ARG A 271 -6.07 -13.35 -20.14
CA ARG A 271 -5.02 -12.36 -20.39
C ARG A 271 -4.40 -12.53 -21.77
N GLN A 272 -4.17 -13.76 -22.19
CA GLN A 272 -3.64 -14.06 -23.52
C GLN A 272 -4.59 -13.56 -24.61
N THR A 273 -5.89 -13.84 -24.49
CA THR A 273 -6.91 -13.35 -25.44
C THR A 273 -6.92 -11.82 -25.52
N VAL A 274 -6.84 -11.12 -24.37
CA VAL A 274 -6.77 -9.65 -24.36
C VAL A 274 -5.50 -9.13 -25.03
N VAL A 275 -4.33 -9.72 -24.71
CA VAL A 275 -3.06 -9.33 -25.32
C VAL A 275 -3.09 -9.56 -26.83
N GLN A 276 -3.62 -10.70 -27.27
CA GLN A 276 -3.76 -11.01 -28.69
C GLN A 276 -4.65 -9.99 -29.40
N ALA A 277 -5.83 -9.67 -28.85
CA ALA A 277 -6.72 -8.67 -29.42
C ALA A 277 -6.05 -7.28 -29.54
N VAL A 278 -5.30 -6.86 -28.51
CA VAL A 278 -4.56 -5.59 -28.52
C VAL A 278 -3.43 -5.59 -29.57
N LEU A 279 -2.74 -6.72 -29.75
CA LEU A 279 -1.68 -6.84 -30.75
C LEU A 279 -2.26 -6.86 -32.18
N GLU A 280 -3.38 -7.55 -32.39
CA GLU A 280 -4.10 -7.54 -33.66
C GLU A 280 -4.59 -6.12 -34.01
N GLU A 281 -5.16 -5.39 -33.04
CA GLU A 281 -5.56 -3.98 -33.20
C GLU A 281 -4.36 -3.07 -33.54
N ALA A 282 -3.19 -3.35 -32.96
CA ALA A 282 -1.95 -2.65 -33.28
C ALA A 282 -1.30 -3.07 -34.61
N GLY A 283 -1.94 -3.97 -35.38
CA GLY A 283 -1.50 -4.38 -36.71
C GLY A 283 -0.49 -5.54 -36.76
N PHE A 284 -0.28 -6.25 -35.64
CA PHE A 284 0.55 -7.46 -35.64
C PHE A 284 -0.23 -8.65 -36.21
N THR A 285 0.43 -9.45 -37.05
CA THR A 285 -0.15 -10.68 -37.61
C THR A 285 -0.03 -11.85 -36.62
N THR A 286 -0.93 -12.83 -36.67
CA THR A 286 -0.89 -14.02 -35.79
C THR A 286 0.49 -14.71 -35.74
N PRO A 287 1.22 -14.89 -36.86
CA PRO A 287 2.58 -15.45 -36.83
C PRO A 287 3.61 -14.57 -36.09
N GLU A 288 3.41 -13.25 -36.02
CA GLU A 288 4.26 -12.33 -35.28
C GLU A 288 3.91 -12.32 -33.78
N ILE A 289 2.63 -12.47 -33.45
CA ILE A 289 2.11 -12.59 -32.07
C ILE A 289 2.60 -13.90 -31.44
N ASP A 290 2.56 -15.01 -32.18
CA ASP A 290 3.05 -16.31 -31.69
C ASP A 290 4.55 -16.28 -31.39
N ARG A 291 5.33 -15.51 -32.16
CA ARG A 291 6.76 -15.28 -31.91
C ARG A 291 7.02 -14.40 -30.68
N LEU A 292 6.04 -13.61 -30.23
CA LEU A 292 6.09 -12.77 -29.04
C LEU A 292 5.59 -13.49 -27.77
N ALA A 293 5.13 -14.74 -27.88
CA ALA A 293 4.64 -15.50 -26.74
C ALA A 293 5.75 -15.74 -25.70
N ALA A 294 5.41 -15.64 -24.42
CA ALA A 294 6.35 -15.75 -23.29
C ALA A 294 7.09 -17.11 -23.20
N GLU A 295 6.65 -18.10 -23.98
CA GLU A 295 7.22 -19.45 -24.04
C GLU A 295 8.27 -19.59 -25.16
N VAL A 296 8.38 -18.60 -26.06
CA VAL A 296 9.34 -18.57 -27.15
C VAL A 296 10.69 -18.02 -26.67
N LYS A 297 11.68 -18.89 -26.51
CA LYS A 297 13.05 -18.55 -26.07
C LYS A 297 13.95 -18.01 -27.20
N SER A 298 13.41 -17.29 -28.18
CA SER A 298 14.24 -16.76 -29.27
C SER A 298 14.85 -15.39 -28.92
N CYS A 299 16.17 -15.27 -29.10
CA CYS A 299 17.00 -14.15 -28.63
C CYS A 299 16.72 -12.78 -29.32
N CYS A 300 15.89 -12.75 -30.38
CA CYS A 300 15.79 -11.59 -31.27
C CYS A 300 14.62 -10.63 -31.01
N VAL A 301 13.66 -10.96 -30.14
CA VAL A 301 12.37 -10.25 -30.12
C VAL A 301 12.37 -8.98 -29.25
N VAL A 302 13.29 -8.87 -28.28
CA VAL A 302 13.32 -7.76 -27.31
C VAL A 302 13.65 -6.40 -27.95
N TYR A 303 14.37 -6.38 -29.08
CA TYR A 303 14.86 -5.13 -29.67
C TYR A 303 13.81 -4.33 -30.47
N ARG A 304 12.73 -4.96 -30.95
CA ARG A 304 11.74 -4.30 -31.83
C ARG A 304 10.63 -3.58 -31.06
N VAL A 305 10.19 -4.14 -29.92
CA VAL A 305 9.13 -3.56 -29.07
C VAL A 305 9.57 -2.25 -28.41
N ILE A 306 10.85 -2.13 -28.02
CA ILE A 306 11.38 -0.92 -27.37
C ILE A 306 11.47 0.27 -28.35
N ARG A 307 11.69 0.02 -29.64
CA ARG A 307 11.77 1.09 -30.66
C ARG A 307 10.39 1.60 -31.11
N SER A 308 9.38 0.75 -31.20
CA SER A 308 8.05 1.16 -31.69
C SER A 308 7.24 1.97 -30.66
N PHE A 309 7.55 1.86 -29.36
CA PHE A 309 6.87 2.60 -28.29
C PHE A 309 7.55 3.93 -27.89
N GLY A 310 8.60 4.37 -28.60
CA GLY A 310 9.20 5.70 -28.38
C GLY A 310 9.78 5.94 -26.97
N LEU A 311 10.13 4.89 -26.22
CA LEU A 311 10.59 4.96 -24.83
C LEU A 311 12.10 5.16 -24.65
N VAL A 312 12.82 5.55 -25.71
CA VAL A 312 14.22 6.00 -25.61
C VAL A 312 14.34 7.35 -26.31
N ARG A 313 14.39 8.44 -25.54
CA ARG A 313 15.04 9.66 -26.01
C ARG A 313 16.54 9.44 -25.94
N ARG A 314 17.24 9.81 -27.01
CA ARG A 314 18.71 9.93 -27.01
C ARG A 314 19.16 10.90 -25.93
#